data_AF-A0A9E1HWG7-F1
#
_entry.id   AF-A0A9E1HWG7-F1
#
_cell.length_a   1.000
_cell.length_b   1.000
_cell.length_c   1.000
_cell.angle_alpha   90.00
_cell.angle_beta   90.00
_cell.angle_gamma   90.00
#
_symmetry.space_group_name_H-M   'P 1'
#
loop_
_entity.id
_entity.type
_entity.pdbx_description
1 polymer ?
#
loop_
_entity_poly.entity_id
_entity_poly.type
_entity_poly.pdbx_seq_one_letter_code
_entity_poly.pdbx_strand_id
1 'polypeptide(L)'
;MKENRKLLKEVLKDIRHDMTDEEVLNLLADSKISISPKNEKEKYTLGQRAADKIAKFAGSWAFIFSFTGVLILWMAVNAVLAAKAFDPYPFILLNLVLSCVAAIQAPLIMMSQNRQEEKDRHRAENDYKVNIKTEIMIEDIFDKITAILKKQSEMEKQLGNIQNENNIEHMKK
;
A
#
# COMPACT_ATOMS: atom_id res chain seq x y z
N MET A 1 -17.46 -35.47 -2.13
CA MET A 1 -16.57 -35.42 -0.93
C MET A 1 -15.33 -36.32 -1.01
N LYS A 2 -15.36 -37.50 -1.66
CA LYS A 2 -14.16 -38.38 -1.80
C LYS A 2 -13.30 -38.07 -3.03
N GLU A 3 -13.87 -37.60 -4.14
CA GLU A 3 -13.12 -37.16 -5.33
C GLU A 3 -12.26 -35.92 -5.09
N ASN A 4 -12.79 -34.89 -4.41
CA ASN A 4 -12.03 -33.67 -4.12
C ASN A 4 -10.77 -33.92 -3.27
N ARG A 5 -10.74 -34.97 -2.45
CA ARG A 5 -9.54 -35.35 -1.68
C ARG A 5 -8.51 -36.11 -2.50
N LYS A 6 -8.93 -36.79 -3.57
CA LYS A 6 -8.00 -37.40 -4.54
C LYS A 6 -7.37 -36.33 -5.41
N LEU A 7 -8.17 -35.39 -5.95
CA LEU A 7 -7.68 -34.27 -6.73
C LEU A 7 -6.73 -33.37 -5.92
N LEU A 8 -7.04 -33.07 -4.65
CA LEU A 8 -6.12 -32.34 -3.78
C LEU A 8 -4.81 -33.10 -3.51
N LYS A 9 -4.87 -34.44 -3.35
CA LYS A 9 -3.65 -35.26 -3.17
C LYS A 9 -2.83 -35.40 -4.45
N GLU A 10 -3.47 -35.35 -5.61
CA GLU A 10 -2.83 -35.42 -6.93
C GLU A 10 -2.17 -34.08 -7.27
N VAL A 11 -2.86 -32.96 -7.04
CA VAL A 11 -2.30 -31.60 -7.13
C VAL A 11 -1.17 -31.37 -6.10
N LEU A 12 -1.31 -31.88 -4.87
CA LEU A 12 -0.24 -31.84 -3.85
C LEU A 12 0.93 -32.80 -4.13
N LYS A 13 0.78 -33.74 -5.07
CA LYS A 13 1.84 -34.68 -5.47
C LYS A 13 2.64 -34.13 -6.64
N ASP A 14 1.98 -33.44 -7.58
CA ASP A 14 2.65 -32.71 -8.67
C ASP A 14 3.43 -31.48 -8.16
N ILE A 15 2.99 -30.83 -7.08
CA ILE A 15 3.72 -29.68 -6.50
C ILE A 15 4.94 -30.11 -5.66
N ARG A 16 5.07 -31.39 -5.30
CA ARG A 16 6.10 -31.87 -4.35
C ARG A 16 7.30 -32.53 -5.02
N HIS A 17 7.35 -32.58 -6.34
CA HIS A 17 8.48 -33.18 -7.05
C HIS A 17 9.00 -32.23 -8.12
N ASP A 18 9.75 -31.20 -7.68
CA ASP A 18 10.98 -30.75 -8.38
C ASP A 18 11.72 -29.57 -7.73
N MET A 19 11.29 -29.07 -6.57
CA MET A 19 12.03 -28.00 -5.91
C MET A 19 13.27 -28.54 -5.18
N THR A 20 14.37 -28.61 -5.92
CA THR A 20 15.73 -28.70 -5.35
C THR A 20 15.98 -27.50 -4.45
N ASP A 21 16.84 -27.65 -3.43
CA ASP A 21 17.09 -26.60 -2.43
C ASP A 21 17.48 -25.24 -3.06
N GLU A 22 18.01 -25.26 -4.29
CA GLU A 22 18.27 -24.09 -5.15
C GLU A 22 17.00 -23.32 -5.57
N GLU A 23 15.88 -23.99 -5.89
CA GLU A 23 14.60 -23.35 -6.20
C GLU A 23 13.92 -22.78 -4.94
N VAL A 24 14.08 -23.43 -3.79
CA VAL A 24 13.62 -22.90 -2.50
C VAL A 24 14.46 -21.68 -2.11
N LEU A 25 15.78 -21.72 -2.34
CA LEU A 25 16.65 -20.56 -2.16
C LEU A 25 16.28 -19.41 -3.12
N ASN A 26 15.93 -19.73 -4.36
CA ASN A 26 15.45 -18.76 -5.34
C ASN A 26 14.07 -18.21 -4.95
N LEU A 27 13.17 -19.03 -4.38
CA LEU A 27 11.87 -18.58 -3.86
C LEU A 27 12.00 -17.71 -2.61
N LEU A 28 13.01 -17.95 -1.77
CA LEU A 28 13.33 -17.08 -0.63
C LEU A 28 14.03 -15.80 -1.08
N ALA A 29 14.90 -15.87 -2.09
CA ALA A 29 15.53 -14.70 -2.71
C ALA A 29 14.53 -13.84 -3.52
N ASP A 30 13.53 -14.47 -4.13
CA ASP A 30 12.42 -13.84 -4.87
C ASP A 30 11.23 -13.49 -3.95
N SER A 31 11.22 -13.99 -2.72
CA SER A 31 10.41 -13.43 -1.62
C SER A 31 10.98 -12.08 -1.20
N LYS A 32 10.96 -11.12 -2.13
CA LYS A 32 10.89 -9.70 -1.82
C LYS A 32 9.65 -9.49 -0.97
N ILE A 33 9.84 -9.63 0.34
CA ILE A 33 9.06 -8.99 1.37
C ILE A 33 8.95 -7.52 0.94
N SER A 34 7.71 -7.05 0.82
CA SER A 34 7.28 -5.96 -0.06
C SER A 34 7.15 -6.40 -1.53
N ILE A 35 5.91 -6.71 -1.90
CA ILE A 35 5.37 -6.16 -3.14
C ILE A 35 5.42 -4.64 -2.95
N SER A 36 6.61 -4.04 -3.12
CA SER A 36 6.66 -2.67 -3.59
C SER A 36 5.85 -2.70 -4.89
N PRO A 37 4.88 -1.80 -5.11
CA PRO A 37 4.16 -1.71 -6.37
C PRO A 37 5.16 -1.22 -7.43
N LYS A 38 6.06 -2.11 -7.83
CA LYS A 38 7.05 -1.84 -8.85
C LYS A 38 6.36 -2.10 -10.16
N ASN A 39 5.93 -0.99 -10.74
CA ASN A 39 5.80 -0.78 -12.17
C ASN A 39 4.61 -1.45 -12.86
N GLU A 40 3.39 -1.07 -12.49
CA GLU A 40 2.58 -0.45 -13.55
C GLU A 40 3.09 0.98 -13.69
N LYS A 41 4.20 1.09 -14.45
CA LYS A 41 4.49 2.34 -15.13
C LYS A 41 3.38 2.46 -16.18
N GLU A 42 2.19 2.85 -15.75
CA GLU A 42 1.36 3.69 -16.60
C GLU A 42 2.33 4.70 -17.18
N LYS A 43 2.44 4.70 -18.52
CA LYS A 43 3.32 5.61 -19.24
C LYS A 43 2.89 7.01 -18.83
N TYR A 44 3.52 7.57 -17.80
CA TYR A 44 3.27 8.92 -17.34
C TYR A 44 3.49 9.80 -18.55
N THR A 45 2.40 10.25 -19.14
CA THR A 45 2.47 11.21 -20.22
C THR A 45 3.16 12.44 -19.65
N LEU A 46 3.98 13.11 -20.46
CA LEU A 46 4.70 14.32 -20.00
C LEU A 46 3.73 15.34 -19.39
N GLY A 47 2.48 15.37 -19.87
CA GLY A 47 1.37 16.13 -19.31
C GLY A 47 1.00 15.75 -17.87
N GLN A 48 0.86 14.46 -17.56
CA GLN A 48 0.57 14.01 -16.19
C GLN A 48 1.70 14.38 -15.22
N ARG A 49 2.97 14.26 -15.64
CA ARG A 49 4.12 14.62 -14.79
C ARG A 49 4.23 16.14 -14.58
N ALA A 50 3.87 16.94 -15.58
CA ALA A 50 3.79 18.39 -15.45
C ALA A 50 2.63 18.81 -14.54
N ALA A 51 1.46 18.19 -14.70
CA ALA A 51 0.30 18.42 -13.85
C ALA A 51 0.59 18.12 -12.37
N ASP A 52 1.38 17.09 -12.05
CA ASP A 52 1.76 16.76 -10.66
C ASP A 52 2.61 17.84 -10.02
N LYS A 53 3.55 18.38 -10.79
CA LYS A 53 4.40 19.47 -10.32
C LYS A 53 3.59 20.74 -10.14
N ILE A 54 2.69 21.04 -11.08
CA ILE A 54 1.81 22.21 -11.00
C ILE A 54 0.85 22.08 -9.81
N ALA A 55 0.23 20.92 -9.60
CA ALA A 55 -0.69 20.68 -8.47
C ALA A 55 0.03 20.81 -7.13
N LYS A 56 1.23 20.24 -6.99
CA LYS A 56 2.05 20.38 -5.77
C LYS A 56 2.51 21.82 -5.54
N PHE A 57 2.82 22.55 -6.59
CA PHE A 57 3.23 23.96 -6.50
C PHE A 57 2.06 24.87 -6.15
N ALA A 58 0.91 24.71 -6.83
CA ALA A 58 -0.31 25.48 -6.60
C ALA A 58 -0.91 25.25 -5.20
N GLY A 59 -0.69 24.07 -4.61
CA GLY A 59 -1.11 23.75 -3.23
C GLY A 59 -0.17 24.24 -2.13
N SER A 60 0.91 24.97 -2.45
CA SER A 60 1.89 25.44 -1.47
C SER A 60 1.55 26.82 -0.91
N TRP A 61 1.78 27.01 0.39
CA TRP A 61 1.64 28.31 1.05
C TRP A 61 2.50 29.41 0.41
N ALA A 62 3.71 29.06 -0.07
CA ALA A 62 4.60 30.01 -0.74
C ALA A 62 4.02 30.53 -2.06
N PHE A 63 3.25 29.70 -2.78
CA PHE A 63 2.59 30.10 -4.02
C PHE A 63 1.50 31.12 -3.76
N ILE A 64 0.70 30.94 -2.70
CA ILE A 64 -0.37 31.87 -2.32
C ILE A 64 0.21 33.26 -2.06
N PHE A 65 1.25 33.37 -1.22
CA PHE A 65 1.89 34.65 -0.91
C PHE A 65 2.54 35.30 -2.14
N SER A 66 3.22 34.52 -2.98
CA SER A 66 3.80 35.03 -4.23
C SER A 66 2.73 35.54 -5.19
N PHE A 67 1.62 34.83 -5.33
CA PHE A 67 0.52 35.19 -6.22
C PHE A 67 -0.18 36.47 -5.75
N THR A 68 -0.47 36.58 -4.44
CA THR A 68 -1.02 37.80 -3.84
C THR A 68 -0.07 38.99 -4.03
N GLY A 69 1.24 38.79 -3.88
CA GLY A 69 2.22 39.85 -4.12
C GLY A 69 2.21 40.36 -5.56
N VAL A 70 2.13 39.47 -6.55
CA VAL A 70 2.02 39.84 -7.97
C VAL A 70 0.74 40.63 -8.25
N LEU A 71 -0.40 40.25 -7.65
CA LEU A 71 -1.65 40.99 -7.80
C LEU A 71 -1.55 42.42 -7.23
N ILE A 72 -0.99 42.56 -6.03
CA ILE A 72 -0.80 43.88 -5.40
C ILE A 72 0.14 44.74 -6.26
N LEU A 73 1.23 44.15 -6.76
CA LEU A 73 2.16 44.84 -7.64
C LEU A 73 1.48 45.29 -8.94
N TRP A 74 0.67 44.44 -9.55
CA TRP A 74 -0.09 44.76 -10.76
C TRP A 74 -1.07 45.92 -10.53
N MET A 75 -1.81 45.88 -9.43
CA MET A 75 -2.71 46.96 -9.04
C MET A 75 -1.96 48.26 -8.80
N ALA A 76 -0.80 48.22 -8.11
CA ALA A 76 0.02 49.39 -7.85
C ALA A 76 0.58 50.01 -9.13
N VAL A 77 1.11 49.20 -10.06
CA VAL A 77 1.63 49.69 -11.35
C VAL A 77 0.52 50.34 -12.18
N ASN A 78 -0.66 49.72 -12.26
CA ASN A 78 -1.78 50.28 -13.02
C ASN A 78 -2.39 51.52 -12.34
N ALA A 79 -2.41 51.58 -11.01
CA ALA A 79 -2.84 52.76 -10.27
C ALA A 79 -1.90 53.96 -10.50
N VAL A 80 -0.59 53.74 -10.53
CA VAL A 80 0.42 54.80 -10.76
C VAL A 80 0.40 55.30 -12.21
N LEU A 81 0.15 54.43 -13.19
CA LEU A 81 0.08 54.81 -14.60
C LEU A 81 -1.19 55.60 -14.97
N ALA A 82 -2.24 55.54 -14.15
CA ALA A 82 -3.50 56.30 -14.25
C ALA A 82 -4.04 56.47 -15.69
N ALA A 83 -3.68 57.56 -16.38
CA ALA A 83 -4.15 57.88 -17.73
C ALA A 83 -3.52 57.03 -18.85
N LYS A 84 -2.41 56.33 -18.60
CA LYS A 84 -1.77 55.36 -19.50
C LYS A 84 -1.91 53.91 -18.99
N ALA A 85 -2.75 53.68 -17.99
CA ALA A 85 -2.91 52.36 -17.39
C ALA A 85 -3.45 51.37 -18.43
N PHE A 86 -2.86 50.17 -18.44
CA PHE A 86 -3.30 49.08 -19.32
C PHE A 86 -4.60 48.44 -18.78
N ASP A 87 -4.82 48.52 -17.47
CA ASP A 87 -6.03 48.08 -16.77
C ASP A 87 -6.47 49.15 -15.74
N PRO A 88 -7.18 50.22 -16.17
CA PRO A 88 -7.66 51.27 -15.28
C PRO A 88 -8.66 50.74 -14.25
N TYR A 89 -8.75 51.40 -13.09
CA TYR A 89 -9.77 51.08 -12.09
C TYR A 89 -11.18 51.14 -12.74
N PRO A 90 -12.00 50.07 -12.69
CA PRO A 90 -12.06 49.00 -11.67
C PRO A 90 -11.32 47.67 -11.97
N PHE A 91 -10.25 47.67 -12.78
CA PHE A 91 -9.42 46.48 -13.10
C PHE A 91 -10.17 45.32 -13.79
N ILE A 92 -10.75 45.60 -14.95
CA ILE A 92 -11.58 44.64 -15.69
C ILE A 92 -10.79 43.42 -16.18
N LEU A 93 -9.54 43.61 -16.60
CA LEU A 93 -8.70 42.52 -17.10
C LEU A 93 -8.26 41.59 -15.99
N LEU A 94 -7.85 42.15 -14.85
CA LEU A 94 -7.50 41.37 -13.67
C LEU A 94 -8.69 40.54 -13.19
N ASN A 95 -9.89 41.12 -13.16
CA ASN A 95 -11.10 40.40 -12.76
C ASN A 95 -11.45 39.26 -13.74
N LEU A 96 -11.31 39.49 -15.04
CA LEU A 96 -11.52 38.46 -16.06
C LEU A 96 -10.55 37.29 -15.89
N VAL A 97 -9.26 37.56 -15.69
CA VAL A 97 -8.24 36.52 -15.49
C VAL A 97 -8.50 35.74 -14.22
N LEU A 98 -8.80 36.41 -13.10
CA LEU A 98 -9.11 35.74 -11.83
C LEU A 98 -10.35 34.84 -11.95
N SER A 99 -11.39 35.31 -12.64
CA SER A 99 -12.60 34.52 -12.88
C SER A 99 -12.32 33.26 -13.70
N CYS A 100 -11.47 33.37 -14.73
CA CYS A 100 -11.03 32.22 -15.52
C CYS A 100 -10.20 31.22 -14.70
N VAL A 101 -9.26 31.71 -13.89
CA VAL A 101 -8.45 30.87 -13.00
C VAL A 101 -9.33 30.13 -11.99
N ALA A 102 -10.29 30.82 -11.37
CA ALA A 102 -11.22 30.23 -10.42
C ALA A 102 -12.12 29.15 -11.07
N ALA A 103 -12.57 29.38 -12.30
CA ALA A 103 -13.39 28.40 -13.04
C ALA A 103 -12.65 27.07 -13.29
N ILE A 104 -11.34 27.12 -13.54
CA ILE A 104 -10.51 25.93 -13.79
C ILE A 104 -10.02 25.28 -12.49
N GLN A 105 -10.00 26.01 -11.36
CA GLN A 105 -9.55 25.48 -10.07
C GLN A 105 -10.37 24.26 -9.60
N ALA A 106 -11.70 24.33 -9.65
CA ALA A 106 -12.54 23.24 -9.13
C ALA A 106 -12.31 21.89 -9.87
N PRO A 107 -12.30 21.83 -11.21
CA PRO A 107 -11.93 20.62 -11.94
C PRO A 107 -10.50 20.15 -11.68
N LEU A 108 -9.51 21.06 -11.57
CA LEU A 108 -8.13 20.70 -11.27
C LEU A 108 -7.98 20.07 -9.89
N ILE A 109 -8.64 20.65 -8.89
CA ILE A 109 -8.68 20.11 -7.52
C ILE A 109 -9.35 18.74 -7.56
N MET A 110 -10.50 18.60 -8.21
CA MET A 110 -11.23 17.33 -8.33
C MET A 110 -10.40 16.25 -9.05
N MET A 111 -9.69 16.59 -10.12
CA MET A 111 -8.78 15.67 -10.81
C MET A 111 -7.60 15.26 -9.92
N SER A 112 -7.06 16.20 -9.13
CA SER A 112 -5.98 15.91 -8.19
C SER A 112 -6.43 15.01 -7.04
N GLN A 113 -7.66 15.20 -6.55
CA GLN A 113 -8.31 14.39 -5.51
C GLN A 113 -8.61 12.99 -6.01
N ASN A 114 -9.30 12.85 -7.15
CA ASN A 114 -9.67 11.55 -7.73
C ASN A 114 -8.46 10.63 -7.91
N ARG A 115 -7.31 11.20 -8.29
CA ARG A 115 -6.07 10.42 -8.41
C ARG A 115 -5.43 10.05 -7.07
N GLN A 116 -5.56 10.92 -6.07
CA GLN A 116 -5.06 10.61 -4.73
C GLN A 116 -5.91 9.49 -4.10
N GLU A 117 -7.23 9.56 -4.27
CA GLU A 117 -8.18 8.52 -3.85
C GLU A 117 -7.91 7.17 -4.51
N GLU A 118 -7.58 7.16 -5.81
CA GLU A 118 -7.23 5.92 -6.50
C GLU A 118 -5.97 5.27 -5.93
N LYS A 119 -4.93 6.06 -5.65
CA LYS A 119 -3.72 5.55 -4.97
C LYS A 119 -4.02 5.02 -3.58
N ASP A 120 -4.86 5.73 -2.83
CA ASP A 120 -5.26 5.34 -1.49
C ASP A 120 -6.13 4.07 -1.51
N ARG A 121 -7.00 3.90 -2.51
CA ARG A 121 -7.78 2.68 -2.75
C ARG A 121 -6.87 1.48 -3.00
N HIS A 122 -5.90 1.60 -3.90
CA HIS A 122 -4.94 0.52 -4.16
C HIS A 122 -4.10 0.16 -2.94
N ARG A 123 -3.71 1.16 -2.14
CA ARG A 123 -3.03 0.90 -0.86
C ARG A 123 -3.93 0.12 0.10
N ALA A 124 -5.19 0.53 0.25
CA ALA A 124 -6.16 -0.15 1.11
C ALA A 124 -6.42 -1.60 0.67
N GLU A 125 -6.54 -1.86 -0.64
CA GLU A 125 -6.68 -3.23 -1.17
C GLU A 125 -5.47 -4.11 -0.87
N ASN A 126 -4.26 -3.54 -0.97
CA ASN A 126 -3.03 -4.27 -0.66
C ASN A 126 -2.93 -4.57 0.84
N ASP A 127 -3.24 -3.58 1.69
CA ASP A 127 -3.26 -3.75 3.15
C ASP A 127 -4.28 -4.81 3.56
N TYR A 128 -5.46 -4.84 2.93
CA TYR A 128 -6.47 -5.87 3.14
C TYR A 128 -5.94 -7.28 2.80
N LYS A 129 -5.30 -7.45 1.64
CA LYS A 129 -4.71 -8.74 1.23
C LYS A 129 -3.63 -9.21 2.20
N VAL A 130 -2.78 -8.30 2.68
CA VAL A 130 -1.75 -8.61 3.68
C VAL A 130 -2.39 -9.03 5.00
N ASN A 131 -3.46 -8.35 5.43
CA ASN A 131 -4.16 -8.69 6.66
C ASN A 131 -4.75 -10.11 6.61
N ILE A 132 -5.47 -10.45 5.52
CA ILE A 132 -6.03 -11.80 5.32
C ILE A 132 -4.92 -12.86 5.30
N LYS A 133 -3.80 -12.60 4.61
CA LYS A 133 -2.66 -13.53 4.58
C LYS A 133 -2.08 -13.75 5.98
N THR A 134 -2.03 -12.69 6.79
CA THR A 134 -1.52 -12.75 8.17
C THR A 134 -2.46 -13.55 9.04
N GLU A 135 -3.77 -13.38 8.90
CA GLU A 135 -4.78 -14.15 9.62
C GLU A 135 -4.67 -15.65 9.35
N ILE A 136 -4.57 -16.06 8.07
CA ILE A 136 -4.38 -17.47 7.68
C ILE A 136 -3.08 -18.04 8.25
N MET A 137 -2.00 -17.25 8.25
CA MET A 137 -0.71 -17.68 8.79
C MET A 137 -0.77 -17.89 10.31
N ILE A 138 -1.49 -17.02 11.03
CA ILE A 138 -1.71 -17.17 12.48
C ILE A 138 -2.49 -18.45 12.77
N GLU A 139 -3.53 -18.74 11.98
CA GLU A 139 -4.32 -19.96 12.13
C GLU A 139 -3.47 -21.22 11.91
N ASP A 140 -2.65 -21.27 10.85
CA ASP A 140 -1.75 -22.40 10.59
C ASP A 140 -0.68 -22.55 11.70
N ILE A 141 -0.16 -21.45 12.24
CA ILE A 141 0.75 -21.49 13.39
C ILE A 141 0.04 -22.04 14.63
N PHE A 142 -1.20 -21.63 14.89
CA PHE A 142 -1.99 -22.11 16.03
C PHE A 142 -2.23 -23.63 15.96
N ASP A 143 -2.55 -24.14 14.77
CA ASP A 143 -2.72 -25.57 14.53
C ASP A 143 -1.41 -26.35 14.77
N LYS A 144 -0.28 -25.83 14.27
CA LYS A 144 1.03 -26.45 14.51
C LYS A 144 1.41 -26.46 15.99
N ILE A 145 1.17 -25.37 16.70
CA ILE A 145 1.42 -25.29 18.15
C ILE A 145 0.56 -26.32 18.89
N THR A 146 -0.72 -26.41 18.55
CA THR A 146 -1.64 -27.39 19.17
C THR A 146 -1.18 -28.82 18.90
N ALA A 147 -0.71 -29.13 17.69
CA ALA A 147 -0.16 -30.44 17.35
C ALA A 147 1.12 -30.76 18.14
N ILE A 148 2.01 -29.77 18.34
CA ILE A 148 3.21 -29.93 19.16
C ILE A 148 2.84 -30.19 20.62
N LEU A 149 1.93 -29.41 21.19
CA LEU A 149 1.47 -29.57 22.58
C LEU A 149 0.86 -30.95 22.82
N LYS A 150 0.09 -31.47 21.86
CA LYS A 150 -0.46 -32.82 21.93
C LYS A 150 0.63 -33.89 21.97
N LYS A 151 1.64 -33.79 21.10
CA LYS A 151 2.80 -34.71 21.11
C LYS A 151 3.59 -34.62 22.41
N GLN A 152 3.75 -33.42 22.96
CA GLN A 152 4.42 -33.22 24.25
C GLN A 152 3.68 -33.94 25.38
N SER A 153 2.34 -33.80 25.45
CA SER A 153 1.53 -34.52 26.43
C SER A 153 1.60 -36.05 26.29
N GLU A 154 1.67 -36.56 25.06
CA GLU A 154 1.86 -38.00 24.81
C GLU A 154 3.23 -38.48 25.30
N MET A 155 4.30 -37.73 25.04
CA MET A 155 5.65 -38.04 25.54
C MET A 155 5.72 -37.99 27.07
N GLU A 156 5.10 -37.00 27.71
CA GLU A 156 5.04 -36.88 29.17
C GLU A 156 4.34 -38.10 29.80
N LYS A 157 3.25 -38.59 29.19
CA LYS A 157 2.59 -39.83 29.64
C LYS A 157 3.48 -41.06 29.48
N GLN A 158 4.20 -41.18 28.36
CA GLN A 158 5.12 -42.28 28.13
C GLN A 158 6.25 -42.29 29.17
N LEU A 159 6.85 -41.13 29.45
CA LEU A 159 7.86 -40.97 30.50
C LEU A 159 7.32 -41.38 31.87
N GLY A 160 6.10 -40.95 32.23
CA GLY A 160 5.45 -41.36 33.47
C GLY A 160 5.23 -42.87 33.58
N ASN A 161 4.81 -43.52 32.50
CA ASN A 161 4.62 -44.98 32.47
C ASN A 161 5.94 -45.74 32.64
N ILE A 162 7.01 -45.31 31.94
CA ILE A 162 8.36 -45.90 32.06
C ILE A 162 8.88 -45.73 33.49
N GLN A 163 8.69 -44.56 34.11
CA GLN A 163 9.09 -44.32 35.50
C GLN A 163 8.37 -45.27 36.47
N ASN A 164 7.07 -45.53 36.25
CA ASN A 164 6.28 -46.45 37.06
C ASN A 164 6.71 -47.91 36.88
N GLU A 165 6.98 -48.35 35.65
CA GLU A 165 7.48 -49.71 35.36
C GLU A 165 8.84 -49.96 36.04
N ASN A 166 9.79 -49.03 35.91
CA ASN A 166 11.10 -49.12 36.57
C ASN A 166 11.00 -49.18 38.10
N ASN A 167 10.08 -48.43 38.71
CA ASN A 167 9.85 -48.49 40.16
C ASN A 167 9.29 -49.85 40.62
N ILE A 168 8.43 -50.48 39.82
CA ILE A 168 7.85 -51.79 40.16
C ILE A 168 8.90 -52.90 40.06
N GLU A 169 9.79 -52.86 39.07
CA GLU A 169 10.90 -53.83 38.95
C GLU A 169 11.87 -53.72 40.13
N HIS A 170 12.15 -52.50 40.59
CA HIS A 170 13.03 -52.27 41.75
C HIS A 170 12.44 -52.78 43.08
N MET A 171 11.11 -52.86 43.24
CA MET A 171 10.49 -53.43 44.45
C MET A 171 10.36 -54.95 44.44
N LYS A 172 10.63 -55.61 43.31
CA LYS A 172 10.57 -57.08 43.17
C LYS A 172 11.91 -57.79 43.34
N LYS A 173 13.01 -57.04 43.49
CA LYS A 173 14.35 -57.54 43.84
C LYS A 173 14.62 -57.30 45.32
#